data_AF-A0A8T0T7I4-F1
#
_entry.id   AF-A0A8T0T7I4-F1
#
_cell.length_a   1.000
_cell.length_b   1.000
_cell.length_c   1.000
_cell.angle_alpha   90.00
_cell.angle_beta   90.00
_cell.angle_gamma   90.00
#
_symmetry.space_group_name_H-M   'P 1'
#
loop_
_entity.id
_entity.type
_entity.pdbx_description
1 polymer ?
#
loop_
_entity_poly.entity_id
_entity_poly.type
_entity_poly.pdbx_seq_one_letter_code
_entity_poly.pdbx_strand_id
1 'polypeptide(L)'
;MQKYLKDFAHYKSGAYKHITGGMMGGHAVKLIGWGTSDAGEDYWLLANQWNRGWGDDGYFKIIRGRNECGIEEDVVAGMPSTKNMVRNYGGSFGTAVV
;
A
#
# COMPACT_ATOMS: atom_id res chain seq x y z
N MET A 1 -6.37 -5.66 6.88
CA MET A 1 -5.04 -6.33 6.95
C MET A 1 -4.93 -7.19 5.71
N GLN A 2 -3.88 -6.98 4.89
CA GLN A 2 -3.73 -7.73 3.65
C GLN A 2 -3.44 -9.20 3.96
N LYS A 3 -4.06 -10.12 3.22
CA LYS A 3 -3.68 -11.53 3.20
C LYS A 3 -2.34 -11.67 2.49
N TYR A 4 -1.34 -12.19 3.21
CA TYR A 4 -0.03 -12.51 2.67
C TYR A 4 -0.06 -13.90 2.01
N LEU A 5 0.31 -13.96 0.73
CA LEU A 5 0.24 -15.17 -0.09
C LEU A 5 1.62 -15.52 -0.64
N LYS A 6 1.90 -16.81 -0.86
CA LYS A 6 3.24 -17.30 -1.27
C LYS A 6 3.75 -16.67 -2.57
N ASP A 7 2.88 -16.39 -3.52
CA ASP A 7 3.25 -15.77 -4.80
C ASP A 7 3.62 -14.28 -4.63
N PHE A 8 3.04 -13.59 -3.64
CA PHE A 8 3.35 -12.18 -3.36
C PHE A 8 4.83 -11.95 -3.02
N ALA A 9 5.48 -12.90 -2.35
CA ALA A 9 6.92 -12.81 -2.03
C ALA A 9 7.79 -12.64 -3.29
N HIS A 10 7.32 -13.12 -4.44
CA HIS A 10 8.04 -13.11 -5.71
C HIS A 10 7.66 -11.93 -6.62
N TYR A 11 6.83 -11.00 -6.15
CA TYR A 11 6.45 -9.82 -6.91
C TYR A 11 7.66 -9.01 -7.41
N LYS A 12 7.55 -8.50 -8.64
CA LYS A 12 8.56 -7.65 -9.30
C LYS A 12 7.96 -6.35 -9.83
N SER A 13 6.84 -6.42 -10.54
CA SER A 13 6.22 -5.26 -11.18
C SER A 13 4.76 -5.52 -11.58
N GLY A 14 4.06 -4.48 -12.02
CA GLY A 14 2.66 -4.57 -12.49
C GLY A 14 1.64 -4.55 -11.37
N ALA A 15 0.34 -4.65 -11.69
CA ALA A 15 -0.71 -4.74 -10.68
C ALA A 15 -0.86 -6.19 -10.21
N TYR A 16 -0.45 -6.46 -8.96
CA TYR A 16 -0.53 -7.78 -8.35
C TYR A 16 -1.98 -8.27 -8.28
N LYS A 17 -2.14 -9.54 -8.64
CA LYS A 17 -3.32 -10.38 -8.47
C LYS A 17 -2.84 -11.70 -7.94
N HIS A 18 -3.54 -12.26 -6.97
CA HIS A 18 -3.24 -13.59 -6.52
C HIS A 18 -3.59 -14.60 -7.63
N ILE A 19 -2.66 -15.51 -7.94
CA ILE A 19 -2.89 -16.57 -8.92
C ILE A 19 -2.70 -17.95 -8.27
N THR A 20 -1.65 -18.10 -7.45
CA THR A 20 -1.28 -19.43 -6.91
C THR A 20 -0.62 -19.33 -5.53
N GLY A 21 -0.68 -20.42 -4.76
CA GLY A 21 -0.02 -20.51 -3.47
C GLY A 21 -0.93 -20.23 -2.28
N GLY A 22 -0.65 -20.87 -1.15
CA GLY A 22 -1.49 -20.75 0.04
C GLY A 22 -1.30 -19.45 0.82
N MET A 23 -2.29 -19.13 1.66
CA MET A 23 -2.19 -18.08 2.68
C MET A 23 -1.04 -18.39 3.64
N MET A 24 -0.18 -17.40 3.85
CA MET A 24 0.95 -17.46 4.77
C MET A 24 0.71 -16.65 6.06
N GLY A 25 -0.27 -15.74 6.07
CA GLY A 25 -0.63 -14.94 7.24
C GLY A 25 -1.24 -13.60 6.86
N GLY A 26 -1.22 -12.65 7.79
CA GLY A 26 -1.56 -11.25 7.56
C GLY A 26 -0.31 -10.38 7.38
N HIS A 27 -0.40 -9.34 6.55
CA HIS A 27 0.67 -8.39 6.29
C HIS A 27 0.11 -6.97 6.30
N ALA A 28 0.80 -6.07 7.02
CA ALA A 28 0.47 -4.65 7.08
C ALA A 28 1.44 -3.87 6.18
N VAL A 29 0.89 -2.94 5.41
CA VAL A 29 1.56 -2.17 4.36
C VAL A 29 1.03 -0.75 4.36
N LYS A 30 1.81 0.20 3.84
CA LYS A 30 1.40 1.61 3.81
C LYS A 30 0.80 1.97 2.46
N LEU A 31 -0.45 2.43 2.45
CA LEU A 31 -1.11 2.95 1.26
C LEU A 31 -0.63 4.38 0.98
N ILE A 32 -0.10 4.64 -0.22
CA ILE A 32 0.47 5.96 -0.57
C ILE A 32 -0.11 6.59 -1.83
N GLY A 33 -0.97 5.86 -2.56
CA GLY A 33 -1.61 6.41 -3.75
C GLY A 33 -2.46 5.39 -4.49
N TRP A 34 -2.98 5.81 -5.64
CA TRP A 34 -3.76 4.99 -6.56
C TRP A 34 -3.58 5.49 -7.99
N GLY A 35 -4.01 4.69 -8.96
CA GLY A 35 -4.05 5.10 -10.35
C GLY A 35 -4.75 4.07 -11.23
N THR A 36 -4.59 4.25 -12.53
CA THR A 36 -5.01 3.33 -13.58
C THR A 36 -3.81 3.12 -14.50
N SER A 37 -3.48 1.87 -14.81
CA SER A 37 -2.39 1.54 -15.74
C SER A 37 -2.77 1.91 -17.18
N ASP A 38 -1.80 1.97 -18.08
CA ASP A 38 -2.05 2.18 -19.51
C ASP A 38 -2.94 1.08 -20.12
N ALA A 39 -2.97 -0.11 -19.50
CA ALA A 39 -3.84 -1.22 -19.86
C ALA A 39 -5.27 -1.10 -19.28
N GLY A 40 -5.59 -0.02 -18.58
CA GLY A 40 -6.90 0.23 -17.97
C GLY A 40 -7.12 -0.47 -16.63
N GLU A 41 -6.06 -0.95 -15.96
CA GLU A 41 -6.20 -1.64 -14.67
C GLU A 41 -6.04 -0.66 -13.51
N ASP A 42 -7.10 -0.54 -12.71
CA ASP A 42 -7.13 0.24 -11.50
C ASP A 42 -6.29 -0.42 -10.39
N TYR A 43 -5.43 0.38 -9.74
CA TYR A 43 -4.53 -0.12 -8.70
C TYR A 43 -4.43 0.82 -7.49
N TRP A 44 -4.09 0.21 -6.35
CA TRP A 44 -3.51 0.87 -5.18
C TRP A 44 -1.99 0.82 -5.28
N LEU A 45 -1.31 1.91 -4.92
CA LEU A 45 0.14 1.99 -4.78
C LEU A 45 0.51 1.92 -3.30
N LEU A 46 1.36 0.96 -2.94
CA LEU A 46 1.75 0.70 -1.56
C LEU A 46 3.26 0.65 -1.40
N ALA A 47 3.73 1.12 -0.25
CA ALA A 47 5.10 0.97 0.19
C ALA A 47 5.22 -0.27 1.10
N ASN A 48 6.12 -1.18 0.76
CA ASN A 48 6.44 -2.36 1.54
C ASN A 48 7.63 -2.10 2.48
N GLN A 49 7.86 -3.02 3.42
CA GLN A 49 8.90 -2.94 4.45
C GLN A 49 10.05 -3.94 4.25
N TRP A 50 10.28 -4.43 3.02
CA TRP A 50 11.28 -5.46 2.70
C TRP A 50 12.50 -4.95 1.92
N ASN A 51 12.92 -3.72 2.23
CA ASN A 51 13.98 -2.99 1.52
C ASN A 51 13.66 -2.70 0.05
N ARG A 52 14.50 -1.87 -0.57
CA ARG A 52 14.36 -1.43 -1.97
C ARG A 52 14.64 -2.53 -3.00
N GLY A 53 15.34 -3.59 -2.62
CA GLY A 53 15.65 -4.71 -3.53
C GLY A 53 14.46 -5.61 -3.86
N TRP A 54 13.31 -5.41 -3.20
CA TRP A 54 12.09 -6.15 -3.43
C TRP A 54 11.10 -5.32 -4.26
N GLY A 55 10.34 -5.97 -5.14
CA GLY A 55 9.33 -5.30 -5.97
C GLY A 55 9.93 -4.21 -6.88
N ASP A 56 9.18 -3.12 -7.00
CA ASP A 56 9.54 -1.94 -7.79
C ASP A 56 10.12 -0.89 -6.83
N ASP A 57 11.43 -0.96 -6.56
CA ASP A 57 12.13 -0.10 -5.57
C ASP A 57 11.51 -0.12 -4.14
N GLY A 58 11.01 -1.27 -3.71
CA GLY A 58 10.32 -1.44 -2.41
C GLY A 58 8.82 -1.14 -2.45
N TYR A 59 8.28 -0.76 -3.61
CA TYR A 59 6.86 -0.52 -3.82
C TYR A 59 6.21 -1.68 -4.55
N PHE A 60 4.88 -1.73 -4.45
CA PHE A 60 4.06 -2.62 -5.26
C PHE A 60 2.71 -1.98 -5.57
N LYS A 61 2.12 -2.48 -6.65
CA LYS A 61 0.74 -2.16 -7.03
C LYS A 61 -0.12 -3.40 -6.83
N ILE A 62 -1.34 -3.23 -6.35
CA ILE A 62 -2.35 -4.29 -6.23
C ILE A 62 -3.67 -3.81 -6.83
N ILE A 63 -4.45 -4.71 -7.41
CA ILE A 63 -5.73 -4.34 -8.02
C ILE A 63 -6.67 -3.69 -7.01
N ARG A 64 -7.24 -2.56 -7.42
CA ARG A 64 -8.19 -1.76 -6.65
C ARG A 64 -9.63 -2.05 -7.07
N GLY A 65 -10.56 -1.93 -6.13
CA GLY A 65 -12.01 -2.04 -6.35
C GLY A 65 -12.53 -3.47 -6.38
N ARG A 66 -11.71 -4.44 -5.98
CA ARG A 66 -12.07 -5.87 -5.92
C ARG A 66 -11.78 -6.49 -4.55
N ASN A 67 -11.37 -5.68 -3.58
CA ASN A 67 -10.87 -6.14 -2.29
C ASN A 67 -9.84 -7.28 -2.44
N GLU A 68 -8.93 -7.13 -3.41
CA GLU A 68 -7.93 -8.14 -3.73
C GLU A 68 -7.11 -8.47 -2.48
N CYS A 69 -7.04 -9.75 -2.10
CA CYS A 69 -6.38 -10.19 -0.88
C CYS A 69 -6.86 -9.51 0.42
N GLY A 70 -8.09 -8.98 0.49
CA GLY A 70 -8.61 -8.30 1.68
C GLY A 70 -7.99 -6.92 1.94
N ILE A 71 -7.33 -6.32 0.94
CA ILE A 71 -6.60 -5.05 1.10
C ILE A 71 -7.53 -3.87 1.47
N GLU A 72 -8.84 -3.98 1.20
CA GLU A 72 -9.83 -2.91 1.43
C GLU A 72 -10.63 -3.12 2.73
N GLU A 73 -10.37 -4.18 3.51
CA GLU A 73 -11.15 -4.53 4.71
C GLU A 73 -10.73 -3.74 5.97
N ASP A 74 -9.46 -3.83 6.37
CA ASP A 74 -8.97 -3.15 7.59
C ASP A 74 -7.98 -2.04 7.23
N VAL A 75 -8.51 -0.95 6.69
CA VAL A 75 -7.77 0.31 6.46
C VAL A 75 -7.92 1.18 7.70
N VAL A 76 -6.81 1.62 8.26
CA VAL A 76 -6.77 2.47 9.46
C VAL A 76 -5.93 3.71 9.20
N ALA A 77 -6.34 4.85 9.79
CA ALA A 77 -5.62 6.11 9.72
C ALA A 77 -5.76 6.87 11.05
N GLY A 78 -4.90 7.87 11.26
CA GLY A 78 -4.97 8.73 12.43
C GLY A 78 -4.44 10.13 12.14
N MET A 79 -4.95 11.13 12.85
CA MET A 79 -4.42 12.49 12.78
C MET A 79 -3.37 12.70 13.87
N PRO A 80 -2.17 13.20 13.55
CA PRO A 80 -1.17 13.50 14.56
C PRO A 80 -1.61 14.67 15.46
N SER A 81 -1.24 14.60 16.75
CA SER A 81 -1.44 15.71 17.68
C SER A 81 -0.57 16.90 17.32
N THR A 82 -1.16 18.10 17.28
CA THR A 82 -0.44 19.34 17.04
C THR A 82 0.30 19.88 18.27
N LYS A 83 0.12 19.27 19.45
CA LYS A 83 0.59 19.82 20.73
C LYS A 83 2.11 20.03 20.84
N ASN A 84 2.91 19.30 20.07
CA ASN A 84 4.38 19.42 20.03
C ASN A 84 4.92 19.81 18.66
N MET A 85 4.05 20.21 17.72
CA MET A 85 4.47 20.65 16.39
C MET A 85 4.98 22.10 16.48
N VAL A 86 6.30 22.31 16.41
CA VAL A 86 6.89 23.66 16.32
C VAL A 86 6.45 24.28 15.00
N ARG A 87 5.50 25.21 15.06
CA ARG A 87 4.91 25.86 13.87
C ARG A 87 5.77 27.06 13.45
N ASN A 88 6.97 26.79 12.93
CA ASN A 88 7.88 27.82 12.42
C ASN A 88 7.80 28.06 10.91
N TYR A 89 6.72 27.64 10.23
CA TYR A 89 6.46 28.04 8.85
C TYR A 89 4.98 28.31 8.66
N GLY A 90 4.65 29.56 8.28
CA GLY A 90 3.33 29.94 7.80
C GLY A 90 3.02 29.22 6.49
N GLY A 91 1.91 28.49 6.46
CA GLY A 91 1.46 27.75 5.29
C GLY A 91 0.69 26.50 5.69
N SER A 92 -0.62 26.50 5.48
CA SER A 92 -1.52 25.38 5.77
C SER A 92 -1.32 24.24 4.77
N PHE A 93 -0.77 23.11 5.21
CA PHE A 93 -0.95 21.81 4.55
C PHE A 93 -1.16 20.74 5.60
N GLY A 94 -2.25 19.96 5.47
CA GLY A 94 -2.63 18.99 6.48
C GLY A 94 -3.50 17.88 5.94
N THR A 95 -2.90 16.97 5.15
CA THR A 95 -3.29 15.56 5.17
C THR A 95 -2.01 14.74 5.11
N ALA A 96 -1.58 14.22 6.25
CA ALA A 96 -0.66 13.09 6.29
C ALA A 96 -1.54 11.84 6.38
N VAL A 97 -1.56 11.04 5.32
CA VAL A 97 -2.16 9.70 5.37
C VAL A 97 -1.09 8.77 5.94
N VAL A 98 -1.42 8.08 7.04
CA VAL A 98 -0.58 7.02 7.63
C VAL A 98 -0.88 5.71 6.93
#